data_AF-A0A3S3QXW0-F1
#
_entry.id   AF-A0A3S3QXW0-F1
#
_cell.length_a   1.000
_cell.length_b   1.000
_cell.length_c   1.000
_cell.angle_alpha   90.00
_cell.angle_beta   90.00
_cell.angle_gamma   90.00
#
_symmetry.space_group_name_H-M   'P 1'
#
loop_
_entity.id
_entity.type
_entity.pdbx_description
1 polymer ?
#
loop_
_entity_poly.entity_id
_entity_poly.type
_entity_poly.pdbx_seq_one_letter_code
_entity_poly.pdbx_strand_id
1 'polypeptide(L)'
;RVVAMQMPAEPLERDVYGELLNALGAPGPTNDSSYRLKEVCRSLLRRMSARMLVIDEIHAMLAGSFRQQRIFLNVIRFLANDLKIPLICAGTDLARQALLTDPQLAERFEAFHLPRWSDDRHFGQLLSSLGSILPLRRPSELATAAIRRRVLEMTDGVTMRIFRLIETVAVEAIRDGSESIDEGSFTSDDLVLPLVAMTLEAERQLQRRIMR
;
A
#
# COMPACT_ATOMS: atom_id res chain seq x y z
N ARG A 1 -19.64 -4.32 -8.99
CA ARG A 1 -19.19 -3.19 -8.16
C ARG A 1 -18.11 -3.67 -7.21
N VAL A 2 -17.06 -2.87 -6.99
CA VAL A 2 -15.99 -3.17 -6.01
C VAL A 2 -16.32 -2.41 -4.74
N VAL A 3 -16.22 -3.10 -3.59
CA VAL A 3 -16.30 -2.48 -2.27
C VAL A 3 -14.92 -2.59 -1.65
N ALA A 4 -14.38 -1.49 -1.13
CA ALA A 4 -13.07 -1.45 -0.49
C ALA A 4 -13.24 -0.93 0.93
N MET A 5 -12.62 -1.62 1.89
CA MET A 5 -12.56 -1.22 3.28
C MET A 5 -11.12 -1.32 3.77
N GLN A 6 -10.78 -0.49 4.75
CA GLN A 6 -9.55 -0.64 5.52
C GLN A 6 -9.87 -1.41 6.80
N MET A 7 -8.96 -2.28 7.24
CA MET A 7 -9.17 -2.99 8.49
C MET A 7 -9.08 -2.06 9.71
N PRO A 8 -9.96 -2.25 10.71
CA PRO A 8 -9.86 -1.48 11.95
C PRO A 8 -8.59 -1.84 12.71
N ALA A 9 -8.06 -0.88 13.47
CA ALA A 9 -6.85 -1.05 14.26
C ALA A 9 -7.02 -2.13 15.35
N GLU A 10 -8.22 -2.27 15.90
CA GLU A 10 -8.56 -3.35 16.83
C GLU A 10 -9.33 -4.47 16.10
N PRO A 11 -8.88 -5.73 16.21
CA PRO A 11 -9.53 -6.86 15.54
C PRO A 11 -10.76 -7.36 16.30
N LEU A 12 -11.72 -6.48 16.55
CA LEU A 12 -13.04 -6.84 17.07
C LEU A 12 -14.00 -7.06 15.91
N GLU A 13 -14.78 -8.14 15.95
CA GLU A 13 -15.75 -8.49 14.90
C GLU A 13 -16.72 -7.35 14.59
N ARG A 14 -17.18 -6.64 15.63
CA ARG A 14 -18.09 -5.49 15.49
C ARG A 14 -17.46 -4.39 14.65
N ASP A 15 -16.19 -4.08 14.88
CA ASP A 15 -15.53 -2.94 14.26
C ASP A 15 -15.21 -3.26 12.80
N VAL A 16 -14.92 -4.54 12.46
CA VAL A 16 -14.79 -5.00 11.07
C VAL A 16 -16.09 -4.79 10.29
N TYR A 17 -17.25 -5.17 10.86
CA TYR A 17 -18.52 -4.91 10.20
C TYR A 17 -18.86 -3.41 10.17
N GLY A 18 -18.43 -2.64 11.17
CA GLY A 18 -18.54 -1.18 11.18
C GLY A 18 -17.82 -0.54 9.99
N GLU A 19 -16.55 -0.90 9.78
CA GLU A 19 -15.78 -0.41 8.63
C GLU A 19 -16.38 -0.85 7.29
N LEU A 20 -16.94 -2.07 7.22
CA LEU A 20 -17.64 -2.52 6.03
C LEU A 20 -18.94 -1.72 5.77
N LEU A 21 -19.72 -1.38 6.80
CA LEU A 21 -20.90 -0.52 6.64
C LEU A 21 -20.52 0.89 6.19
N ASN A 22 -19.44 1.45 6.76
CA ASN A 22 -18.90 2.74 6.36
C ASN A 22 -18.51 2.71 4.87
N ALA A 23 -17.80 1.67 4.42
CA ALA A 23 -17.44 1.46 3.02
C ALA A 23 -18.66 1.30 2.08
N LEU A 24 -19.79 0.82 2.62
CA LEU A 24 -21.06 0.70 1.90
C LEU A 24 -21.90 2.00 1.94
N GLY A 25 -21.42 3.04 2.61
CA GLY A 25 -22.15 4.30 2.79
C GLY A 25 -23.37 4.19 3.70
N ALA A 26 -23.40 3.19 4.59
CA ALA A 26 -24.49 2.99 5.54
C ALA A 26 -24.07 3.46 6.93
N PRO A 27 -24.93 4.19 7.67
CA PRO A 27 -24.63 4.57 9.04
C PRO A 27 -24.51 3.31 9.90
N GLY A 28 -23.32 3.08 10.46
CA GLY A 28 -23.10 1.98 11.38
C GLY A 28 -23.88 2.21 12.69
N PRO A 29 -24.74 1.28 13.12
CA PRO A 29 -25.39 1.41 14.42
C PRO A 29 -24.34 1.24 15.54
N THR A 30 -24.13 2.31 16.30
CA THR A 30 -23.09 2.44 17.34
C THR A 30 -23.22 1.43 18.49
N ASN A 31 -24.39 0.79 18.66
CA ASN A 31 -24.67 -0.13 19.77
C ASN A 31 -25.26 -1.49 19.33
N ASP A 32 -25.15 -1.85 18.05
CA ASP A 32 -25.70 -3.13 17.60
C ASP A 32 -24.78 -4.32 17.87
N SER A 33 -25.39 -5.46 18.19
CA SER A 33 -24.70 -6.75 18.27
C SER A 33 -24.05 -7.10 16.93
N SER A 34 -22.88 -7.75 16.96
CA SER A 34 -22.16 -8.23 15.76
C SER A 34 -23.04 -9.03 14.80
N TYR A 35 -24.01 -9.80 15.30
CA TYR A 35 -24.95 -10.56 14.49
C TYR A 35 -25.84 -9.69 13.59
N ARG A 36 -26.36 -8.57 14.13
CA ARG A 36 -27.19 -7.64 13.33
C ARG A 36 -26.36 -6.91 12.29
N LEU A 37 -25.18 -6.42 12.66
CA LEU A 37 -24.25 -5.75 11.74
C LEU A 37 -23.90 -6.65 10.54
N LYS A 38 -23.60 -7.92 10.83
CA LYS A 38 -23.32 -8.95 9.83
C LYS A 38 -24.47 -9.11 8.81
N GLU A 39 -25.70 -9.27 9.26
CA GLU A 39 -26.85 -9.43 8.37
C GLU A 39 -27.12 -8.17 7.53
N VAL A 40 -26.91 -6.97 8.11
CA VAL A 40 -27.02 -5.71 7.37
C VAL A 40 -25.95 -5.61 6.29
N CYS A 41 -24.67 -5.84 6.62
CA CYS A 41 -23.57 -5.88 5.64
C CYS A 41 -23.87 -6.83 4.49
N ARG A 42 -24.31 -8.05 4.81
CA ARG A 42 -24.67 -9.08 3.83
C ARG A 42 -25.79 -8.62 2.90
N SER A 43 -26.87 -8.08 3.48
CA SER A 43 -28.02 -7.57 2.72
C SER A 43 -27.61 -6.45 1.77
N LEU A 44 -26.79 -5.50 2.25
CA LEU A 44 -26.29 -4.38 1.44
C LEU A 44 -25.38 -4.87 0.32
N LEU A 45 -24.40 -5.73 0.60
CA LEU A 45 -23.51 -6.30 -0.42
C LEU A 45 -24.28 -7.02 -1.54
N ARG A 46 -25.32 -7.78 -1.17
CA ARG A 46 -26.21 -8.45 -2.14
C ARG A 46 -27.04 -7.45 -2.95
N ARG A 47 -27.70 -6.49 -2.28
CA ARG A 47 -28.52 -5.45 -2.94
C ARG A 47 -27.68 -4.60 -3.91
N MET A 48 -26.45 -4.28 -3.52
CA MET A 48 -25.53 -3.52 -4.36
C MET A 48 -24.94 -4.34 -5.50
N SER A 49 -25.17 -5.66 -5.53
CA SER A 49 -24.52 -6.59 -6.46
C SER A 49 -23.00 -6.39 -6.43
N ALA A 50 -22.44 -6.40 -5.22
CA ALA A 50 -21.00 -6.41 -5.04
C ALA A 50 -20.41 -7.60 -5.81
N ARG A 51 -19.29 -7.36 -6.49
CA ARG A 51 -18.59 -8.35 -7.31
C ARG A 51 -17.19 -8.63 -6.79
N MET A 52 -16.74 -7.87 -5.81
CA MET A 52 -15.43 -7.96 -5.19
C MET A 52 -15.44 -7.18 -3.88
N LEU A 53 -14.78 -7.74 -2.86
CA LEU A 53 -14.48 -7.05 -1.60
C LEU A 53 -12.96 -6.93 -1.46
N VAL A 54 -12.46 -5.70 -1.36
CA VAL A 54 -11.06 -5.39 -1.08
C VAL A 54 -10.94 -5.01 0.40
N ILE A 55 -10.00 -5.65 1.08
CA ILE A 55 -9.69 -5.48 2.48
C ILE A 55 -8.25 -5.04 2.56
N ASP A 56 -8.03 -3.76 2.86
CA ASP A 56 -6.68 -3.22 3.04
C ASP A 56 -6.21 -3.38 4.50
N GLU A 57 -4.91 -3.32 4.71
CA GLU A 57 -4.27 -3.39 6.04
C GLU A 57 -4.64 -4.66 6.84
N ILE A 58 -4.83 -5.81 6.18
CA ILE A 58 -5.34 -7.02 6.87
C ILE A 58 -4.43 -7.51 8.01
N HIS A 59 -3.14 -7.17 7.96
CA HIS A 59 -2.18 -7.47 9.01
C HIS A 59 -2.44 -6.73 10.33
N ALA A 60 -3.30 -5.70 10.36
CA ALA A 60 -3.82 -5.09 11.59
C ALA A 60 -4.42 -6.14 12.54
N MET A 61 -4.87 -7.28 12.03
CA MET A 61 -5.37 -8.38 12.85
C MET A 61 -4.35 -8.89 13.88
N LEU A 62 -3.05 -8.77 13.59
CA LEU A 62 -1.98 -9.24 14.47
C LEU A 62 -1.79 -8.37 15.71
N ALA A 63 -2.34 -7.16 15.76
CA ALA A 63 -2.24 -6.28 16.93
C ALA A 63 -3.06 -6.79 18.14
N GLY A 64 -4.05 -7.67 17.91
CA GLY A 64 -4.87 -8.23 18.98
C GLY A 64 -4.27 -9.48 19.63
N SER A 65 -4.88 -9.89 20.75
CA SER A 65 -4.61 -11.18 21.40
C SER A 65 -4.89 -12.37 20.46
N PHE A 66 -4.31 -13.53 20.74
CA PHE A 66 -4.58 -14.77 20.00
C PHE A 66 -6.07 -15.10 19.85
N ARG A 67 -6.88 -14.79 20.89
CA ARG A 67 -8.33 -14.96 20.83
C ARG A 67 -8.97 -14.03 19.80
N GLN A 68 -8.57 -12.76 19.78
CA GLN A 68 -9.10 -11.78 18.83
C GLN A 68 -8.67 -12.10 17.39
N GLN A 69 -7.41 -12.48 17.18
CA GLN A 69 -6.91 -12.97 15.88
C GLN A 69 -7.77 -14.13 15.34
N ARG A 70 -8.10 -15.12 16.19
CA ARG A 70 -8.98 -16.25 15.78
C ARG A 70 -10.40 -15.80 15.43
N ILE A 71 -10.97 -14.87 16.20
CA ILE A 71 -12.29 -14.29 15.89
C ILE A 71 -12.25 -13.62 14.53
N PHE A 72 -11.20 -12.85 14.25
CA PHE A 72 -11.01 -12.17 12.97
C PHE A 72 -10.87 -13.14 11.79
N LEU A 73 -10.03 -14.18 11.90
CA LEU A 73 -9.89 -15.20 10.85
C LEU A 73 -11.24 -15.89 10.58
N ASN A 74 -12.07 -16.10 11.62
CA ASN A 74 -13.43 -16.59 11.43
C ASN A 74 -14.32 -15.62 10.64
N VAL A 75 -14.19 -14.31 10.84
CA VAL A 75 -14.93 -13.28 10.06
C VAL A 75 -14.52 -13.34 8.59
N ILE A 76 -13.22 -13.36 8.29
CA ILE A 76 -12.73 -13.49 6.91
C ILE A 76 -13.25 -14.78 6.27
N ARG A 77 -13.20 -15.90 7.00
CA ARG A 77 -13.71 -17.18 6.53
C ARG A 77 -15.21 -17.11 6.25
N PHE A 78 -15.97 -16.42 7.08
CA PHE A 78 -17.39 -16.21 6.85
C PHE A 78 -17.64 -15.37 5.61
N LEU A 79 -16.96 -14.23 5.45
CA LEU A 79 -17.11 -13.34 4.28
C LEU A 79 -16.76 -14.08 2.99
N ALA A 80 -15.68 -14.86 2.98
CA ALA A 80 -15.25 -15.67 1.84
C ALA A 80 -16.30 -16.74 1.47
N ASN A 81 -16.91 -17.41 2.46
CA ASN A 81 -17.93 -18.42 2.23
C ASN A 81 -19.28 -17.85 1.76
N ASP A 82 -19.74 -16.79 2.43
CA ASP A 82 -21.12 -16.34 2.30
C ASP A 82 -21.34 -15.44 1.09
N LEU A 83 -20.40 -14.53 0.82
CA LEU A 83 -20.56 -13.54 -0.22
C LEU A 83 -20.45 -14.14 -1.62
N LYS A 84 -19.70 -15.25 -1.77
CA LYS A 84 -19.41 -15.89 -3.06
C LYS A 84 -18.87 -14.91 -4.11
N ILE A 85 -18.12 -13.91 -3.64
CA ILE A 85 -17.39 -12.95 -4.47
C ILE A 85 -15.89 -13.04 -4.14
N PRO A 86 -15.01 -12.69 -5.09
CA PRO A 86 -13.58 -12.53 -4.82
C PRO A 86 -13.32 -11.61 -3.61
N LEU A 87 -12.49 -12.08 -2.69
CA LEU A 87 -11.91 -11.28 -1.62
C LEU A 87 -10.46 -10.99 -1.99
N ILE A 88 -10.08 -9.71 -1.98
CA ILE A 88 -8.70 -9.26 -2.14
C ILE A 88 -8.23 -8.73 -0.79
N CYS A 89 -7.17 -9.31 -0.24
CA CYS A 89 -6.58 -8.86 1.01
C CYS A 89 -5.24 -8.21 0.72
N ALA A 90 -5.13 -6.92 1.00
CA ALA A 90 -3.89 -6.16 0.88
C ALA A 90 -3.28 -5.94 2.28
N GLY A 91 -1.94 -5.93 2.32
CA GLY A 91 -1.18 -5.80 3.55
C GLY A 91 0.29 -6.14 3.36
N THR A 92 1.02 -6.17 4.47
CA THR A 92 2.44 -6.55 4.51
C THR A 92 2.63 -8.07 4.49
N ASP A 93 3.87 -8.55 4.43
CA ASP A 93 4.17 -10.00 4.52
C ASP A 93 3.60 -10.66 5.78
N LEU A 94 3.39 -9.88 6.84
CA LEU A 94 2.75 -10.33 8.06
C LEU A 94 1.29 -10.77 7.82
N ALA A 95 0.58 -10.13 6.88
CA ALA A 95 -0.76 -10.55 6.46
C ALA A 95 -0.76 -11.99 5.94
N ARG A 96 0.21 -12.30 5.08
CA ARG A 96 0.37 -13.64 4.50
C ARG A 96 0.62 -14.67 5.60
N GLN A 97 1.55 -14.37 6.52
CA GLN A 97 1.85 -15.27 7.65
C GLN A 97 0.61 -15.54 8.52
N ALA A 98 -0.16 -14.50 8.81
CA ALA A 98 -1.34 -14.59 9.64
C ALA A 98 -2.47 -15.42 8.96
N LEU A 99 -2.70 -15.24 7.65
CA LEU A 99 -3.66 -16.05 6.90
C LEU A 99 -3.24 -17.54 6.82
N LEU A 100 -1.94 -17.83 6.75
CA LEU A 100 -1.41 -19.20 6.75
C LEU A 100 -1.62 -19.94 8.08
N THR A 101 -1.93 -19.24 9.18
CA THR A 101 -2.26 -19.90 10.45
C THR A 101 -3.62 -20.62 10.44
N ASP A 102 -4.46 -20.34 9.45
CA ASP A 102 -5.75 -20.99 9.23
C ASP A 102 -5.72 -21.82 7.94
N PRO A 103 -5.68 -23.16 8.04
CA PRO A 103 -5.62 -24.02 6.86
C PRO A 103 -6.80 -23.82 5.89
N GLN A 104 -7.98 -23.43 6.38
CA GLN A 104 -9.15 -23.24 5.51
C GLN A 104 -9.05 -21.95 4.69
N LEU A 105 -8.36 -20.93 5.23
CA LEU A 105 -8.06 -19.71 4.48
C LEU A 105 -6.87 -19.90 3.56
N ALA A 106 -5.83 -20.61 4.02
CA ALA A 106 -4.64 -20.91 3.23
C ALA A 106 -4.96 -21.60 1.89
N GLU A 107 -5.92 -22.53 1.88
CA GLU A 107 -6.38 -23.22 0.66
C GLU A 107 -7.25 -22.36 -0.27
N ARG A 108 -7.61 -21.13 0.13
CA ARG A 108 -8.54 -20.25 -0.61
C ARG A 108 -7.91 -18.95 -1.10
N PHE A 109 -6.79 -18.55 -0.51
CA PHE A 109 -6.11 -17.31 -0.85
C PHE A 109 -4.83 -17.59 -1.61
N GLU A 110 -4.71 -17.00 -2.80
CA GLU A 110 -3.47 -16.93 -3.53
C GLU A 110 -2.67 -15.71 -3.07
N ALA A 111 -1.38 -15.90 -2.80
CA ALA A 111 -0.49 -14.81 -2.41
C ALA A 111 0.16 -14.19 -3.65
N PHE A 112 -0.15 -12.92 -3.91
CA PHE A 112 0.54 -12.12 -4.92
C PHE A 112 1.47 -11.11 -4.25
N HIS A 113 2.77 -11.23 -4.49
CA HIS A 113 3.76 -10.33 -3.91
C HIS A 113 4.08 -9.19 -4.90
N LEU A 114 4.06 -7.95 -4.44
CA LEU A 114 4.50 -6.79 -5.20
C LEU A 114 5.99 -6.55 -4.91
N PRO A 115 6.91 -7.00 -5.80
CA PRO A 115 8.34 -6.81 -5.57
C PRO A 115 8.71 -5.33 -5.61
N ARG A 116 9.85 -5.03 -4.98
CA ARG A 116 10.52 -3.74 -5.18
C ARG A 116 10.95 -3.62 -6.64
N TRP A 117 10.98 -2.38 -7.12
CA TRP A 117 11.49 -2.07 -8.45
C TRP A 117 12.98 -2.41 -8.55
N SER A 118 13.36 -2.98 -9.69
CA SER A 118 14.74 -3.28 -10.07
C SER A 118 15.14 -2.50 -11.32
N ASP A 119 16.44 -2.44 -11.63
CA ASP A 119 16.90 -1.83 -12.87
C ASP A 119 16.56 -2.73 -14.07
N ASP A 120 15.32 -2.61 -14.53
CA ASP A 120 14.76 -3.35 -15.66
C ASP A 120 13.99 -2.43 -16.61
N ARG A 121 13.47 -3.03 -17.68
CA ARG A 121 12.69 -2.32 -18.69
C ARG A 121 11.41 -1.69 -18.12
N HIS A 122 10.75 -2.34 -17.16
CA HIS A 122 9.51 -1.84 -16.57
C HIS A 122 9.78 -0.63 -15.68
N PHE A 123 10.88 -0.63 -14.93
CA PHE A 123 11.29 0.53 -14.15
C PHE A 123 11.67 1.72 -15.04
N GLY A 124 12.37 1.47 -16.15
CA GLY A 124 12.60 2.50 -17.18
C GLY A 124 11.30 3.07 -17.75
N GLN A 125 10.28 2.24 -17.99
CA GLN A 125 8.96 2.67 -18.44
C GLN A 125 8.22 3.51 -17.38
N LEU A 126 8.31 3.13 -16.09
CA LEU A 126 7.76 3.93 -15.00
C LEU A 126 8.37 5.33 -15.00
N LEU A 127 9.69 5.43 -15.01
CA LEU A 127 10.39 6.72 -14.96
C LEU A 127 10.11 7.58 -16.21
N SER A 128 10.06 6.96 -17.39
CA SER A 128 9.66 7.67 -18.62
C SER A 128 8.21 8.19 -18.52
N SER A 129 7.31 7.41 -17.95
CA SER A 129 5.91 7.82 -17.73
C SER A 129 5.81 8.94 -16.71
N LEU A 130 6.63 8.93 -15.66
CA LEU A 130 6.71 10.05 -14.71
C LEU A 130 7.22 11.31 -15.41
N GLY A 131 8.31 11.22 -16.17
CA GLY A 131 8.89 12.35 -16.89
C GLY A 131 7.92 13.02 -17.87
N SER A 132 6.97 12.28 -18.44
CA SER A 132 5.99 12.81 -19.38
C SER A 132 4.77 13.47 -18.74
N ILE A 133 4.48 13.18 -17.46
CA ILE A 133 3.34 13.76 -16.74
C ILE A 133 3.74 14.89 -15.78
N LEU A 134 5.03 15.07 -15.52
CA LEU A 134 5.51 16.13 -14.64
C LEU A 134 5.22 17.51 -15.26
N PRO A 135 4.77 18.49 -14.45
CA PRO A 135 4.42 19.83 -14.93
C PRO A 135 5.66 20.74 -15.11
N LEU A 136 6.70 20.23 -15.76
CA LEU A 136 7.96 20.94 -16.02
C LEU A 136 7.97 21.50 -17.44
N ARG A 137 8.49 22.73 -17.63
CA ARG A 137 8.51 23.36 -18.96
C ARG A 137 9.51 22.72 -19.93
N ARG A 138 10.57 22.09 -19.43
CA ARG A 138 11.60 21.43 -20.25
C ARG A 138 11.52 19.91 -20.10
N PRO A 139 11.80 19.15 -21.18
CA PRO A 139 11.81 17.69 -21.12
C PRO A 139 12.76 17.15 -20.05
N SER A 140 12.35 16.07 -19.37
CA SER A 140 13.13 15.40 -18.34
C SER A 140 13.33 13.93 -18.72
N GLU A 141 14.54 13.57 -19.12
CA GLU A 141 14.90 12.22 -19.59
C GLU A 141 15.20 11.28 -18.41
N LEU A 142 14.18 10.95 -17.62
CA LEU A 142 14.31 10.19 -16.37
C LEU A 142 14.70 8.72 -16.56
N ALA A 143 14.54 8.18 -17.77
CA ALA A 143 14.80 6.76 -18.03
C ALA A 143 16.29 6.45 -18.33
N THR A 144 17.19 7.42 -18.24
CA THR A 144 18.63 7.21 -18.43
C THR A 144 19.22 6.30 -17.36
N ALA A 145 20.23 5.48 -17.73
CA ALA A 145 20.81 4.50 -16.80
C ALA A 145 21.35 5.13 -15.49
N ALA A 146 21.91 6.33 -15.58
CA ALA A 146 22.40 7.08 -14.42
C ALA A 146 21.27 7.44 -13.45
N ILE A 147 20.18 8.03 -13.96
CA ILE A 147 19.01 8.39 -13.14
C ILE A 147 18.33 7.15 -12.56
N ARG A 148 18.15 6.08 -13.36
CA ARG A 148 17.55 4.83 -12.86
C ARG A 148 18.32 4.28 -11.68
N ARG A 149 19.64 4.16 -11.81
CA ARG A 149 20.53 3.71 -10.73
C ARG A 149 20.41 4.61 -9.50
N ARG A 150 20.46 5.93 -9.69
CA ARG A 150 20.40 6.90 -8.60
C ARG A 150 19.09 6.83 -7.83
N VAL A 151 17.96 6.78 -8.55
CA VAL A 151 16.63 6.63 -7.95
C VAL A 151 16.54 5.33 -7.16
N LEU A 152 17.00 4.19 -7.71
CA LEU A 152 16.98 2.92 -6.98
C LEU A 152 17.86 2.95 -5.72
N GLU A 153 19.06 3.53 -5.79
CA GLU A 153 19.96 3.67 -4.65
C GLU A 153 19.35 4.49 -3.50
N MET A 154 18.58 5.55 -3.83
CA MET A 154 17.96 6.45 -2.85
C MET A 154 16.60 5.95 -2.33
N THR A 155 15.94 5.03 -3.04
CA THR A 155 14.56 4.62 -2.75
C THR A 155 14.45 3.15 -2.36
N ASP A 156 15.51 2.37 -2.53
CA ASP A 156 15.53 0.92 -2.32
C ASP A 156 14.45 0.21 -3.16
N GLY A 157 14.10 0.79 -4.32
CA GLY A 157 13.07 0.29 -5.22
C GLY A 157 11.64 0.35 -4.65
N VAL A 158 11.39 1.09 -3.57
CA VAL A 158 10.04 1.21 -2.99
C VAL A 158 9.23 2.23 -3.77
N THR A 159 8.10 1.82 -4.34
CA THR A 159 7.22 2.67 -5.17
C THR A 159 6.94 4.03 -4.53
N MET A 160 6.47 4.06 -3.27
CA MET A 160 6.15 5.33 -2.60
C MET A 160 7.37 6.26 -2.49
N ARG A 161 8.55 5.72 -2.20
CA ARG A 161 9.79 6.50 -2.10
C ARG A 161 10.20 7.05 -3.46
N ILE A 162 10.04 6.27 -4.53
CA ILE A 162 10.29 6.71 -5.91
C ILE A 162 9.42 7.90 -6.26
N PHE A 163 8.10 7.78 -6.09
CA PHE A 163 7.18 8.88 -6.42
C PHE A 163 7.47 10.14 -5.60
N ARG A 164 7.70 9.99 -4.29
CA ARG A 164 8.04 11.13 -3.43
C ARG A 164 9.37 11.77 -3.80
N LEU A 165 10.40 10.98 -4.11
CA LEU A 165 11.69 11.52 -4.56
C LEU A 165 11.53 12.33 -5.85
N ILE A 166 10.85 11.78 -6.84
CA ILE A 166 10.63 12.46 -8.14
C ILE A 166 9.79 13.73 -7.94
N GLU A 167 8.75 13.69 -7.11
CA GLU A 167 7.95 14.87 -6.75
C GLU A 167 8.80 15.96 -6.10
N THR A 168 9.64 15.60 -5.12
CA THR A 168 10.55 16.55 -4.47
C THR A 168 11.51 17.19 -5.47
N VAL A 169 12.16 16.39 -6.31
CA VAL A 169 13.11 16.89 -7.31
C VAL A 169 12.43 17.78 -8.36
N ALA A 170 11.21 17.43 -8.78
CA ALA A 170 10.43 18.27 -9.69
C ALA A 170 10.05 19.61 -9.07
N VAL A 171 9.66 19.62 -7.79
CA VAL A 171 9.33 20.86 -7.06
C VAL A 171 10.56 21.76 -6.94
N GLU A 172 11.73 21.21 -6.62
CA GLU A 172 12.98 21.98 -6.57
C GLU A 172 13.35 22.54 -7.94
N ALA A 173 13.21 21.75 -9.01
CA ALA A 173 13.44 22.23 -10.38
C ALA A 173 12.52 23.41 -10.76
N ILE A 174 11.30 23.46 -10.23
CA ILE A 174 10.40 24.61 -10.43
C ILE A 174 10.86 25.81 -9.61
N ARG A 175 11.31 25.58 -8.37
CA ARG A 175 11.74 26.64 -7.44
C ARG A 175 13.02 27.33 -7.89
N ASP A 176 13.99 26.56 -8.39
CA ASP A 176 15.27 27.10 -8.87
C ASP A 176 15.20 27.65 -10.31
N GLY A 177 14.06 27.44 -10.99
CA GLY A 177 13.80 27.90 -12.35
C GLY A 177 14.46 27.06 -13.43
N SER A 178 15.11 25.94 -13.08
CA SER A 178 15.60 24.99 -14.06
C SER A 178 14.45 24.41 -14.87
N GLU A 179 13.33 24.01 -14.27
CA GLU A 179 12.17 23.47 -14.99
C GLU A 179 12.52 22.20 -15.81
N SER A 180 13.55 21.44 -15.39
CA SER A 180 13.95 20.13 -15.93
C SER A 180 14.64 19.29 -14.86
N ILE A 181 14.49 17.96 -14.92
CA ILE A 181 15.25 17.02 -14.08
C ILE A 181 16.34 16.35 -14.90
N ASP A 182 17.55 16.37 -14.35
CA ASP A 182 18.73 15.66 -14.85
C ASP A 182 19.40 14.85 -13.72
N GLU A 183 20.57 14.27 -14.00
CA GLU A 183 21.32 13.51 -13.00
C GLU A 183 21.74 14.38 -11.80
N GLY A 184 22.08 15.64 -12.02
CA GLY A 184 22.54 16.58 -10.99
C GLY A 184 21.43 16.95 -10.01
N SER A 185 20.17 16.87 -10.44
CA SER A 185 19.01 17.16 -9.59
C SER A 185 18.89 16.21 -8.38
N PHE A 186 19.54 15.03 -8.42
CA PHE A 186 19.57 14.04 -7.33
C PHE A 186 20.81 14.13 -6.43
N THR A 187 21.71 15.07 -6.70
CA THR A 187 22.97 15.28 -5.97
C THR A 187 23.07 16.63 -5.30
N SER A 188 22.06 17.49 -5.43
CA SER A 188 22.04 18.78 -4.74
C SER A 188 22.16 18.57 -3.22
N ASP A 189 23.08 19.27 -2.58
CA ASP A 189 23.26 19.24 -1.11
C ASP A 189 21.99 19.76 -0.39
N ASP A 190 21.17 20.56 -1.08
CA ASP A 190 19.89 21.08 -0.59
C ASP A 190 18.72 20.10 -0.78
N LEU A 191 18.94 18.93 -1.40
CA LEU A 191 17.88 17.96 -1.63
C LEU A 191 17.46 17.28 -0.31
N VAL A 192 16.40 17.81 0.29
CA VAL A 192 15.77 17.24 1.49
C VAL A 192 14.96 16.01 1.10
N LEU A 193 15.35 14.84 1.63
CA LEU A 193 14.62 13.60 1.38
C LEU A 193 13.21 13.67 2.01
N PRO A 194 12.16 13.30 1.25
CA PRO A 194 10.77 13.56 1.65
C PRO A 194 10.25 12.65 2.76
N LEU A 195 10.90 11.51 3.01
CA LEU A 195 10.43 10.50 3.95
C LEU A 195 11.52 10.16 4.97
N VAL A 196 11.14 10.09 6.25
CA VAL A 196 12.03 9.71 7.36
C VAL A 196 12.77 8.40 7.09
N ALA A 197 12.09 7.43 6.48
CA ALA A 197 12.69 6.15 6.14
C ALA A 197 13.82 6.26 5.12
N MET A 198 13.77 7.26 4.22
CA MET A 198 14.84 7.53 3.25
C MET A 198 16.04 8.19 3.95
N THR A 199 15.81 9.11 4.88
CA THR A 199 16.87 9.74 5.69
C THR A 199 17.63 8.70 6.51
N LEU A 200 16.91 7.80 7.19
CA LEU A 200 17.51 6.70 7.96
C LEU A 200 18.36 5.76 7.10
N GLU A 201 17.92 5.49 5.87
CA GLU A 201 18.70 4.66 4.93
C GLU A 201 19.95 5.36 4.42
N ALA A 202 19.86 6.65 4.10
CA ALA A 202 21.02 7.46 3.72
C ALA A 202 22.08 7.49 4.85
N GLU A 203 21.67 7.71 6.10
CA GLU A 203 22.55 7.68 7.27
C GLU A 203 23.23 6.32 7.45
N ARG A 204 22.47 5.22 7.32
CA ARG A 204 23.01 3.84 7.39
C ARG A 204 24.03 3.58 6.28
N GLN A 205 23.78 4.05 5.07
CA GLN A 205 24.72 3.90 3.95
C GLN A 205 26.01 4.68 4.20
N LEU A 206 25.92 5.90 4.76
CA LEU A 206 27.08 6.71 5.13
C LEU A 206 27.92 6.04 6.22
N GLN A 207 27.29 5.53 7.27
CA GLN A 207 27.98 4.79 8.34
C GLN A 207 28.73 3.56 7.79
N ARG A 208 28.11 2.80 6.86
CA ARG A 208 28.75 1.64 6.22
C ARG A 208 29.95 2.02 5.35
N ARG A 209 29.97 3.21 4.75
CA ARG A 209 31.11 3.72 3.97
C ARG A 209 32.27 4.15 4.85
N ILE A 210 32.00 4.75 6.01
CA ILE A 210 33.02 5.18 6.97
C ILE A 210 33.71 3.98 7.64
N MET A 211 33.01 2.85 7.78
CA MET A 211 33.55 1.62 8.38
C MET A 211 34.32 0.71 7.40
N ARG A 212 34.48 1.10 6.13
CA ARG A 212 35.26 0.37 5.12
C ARG A 212 36.54 1.12 4.81
#